data_AF-W1Y4J8-F1
#
_entry.id   AF-W1Y4J8-F1
#
_cell.length_a   1.000
_cell.length_b   1.000
_cell.length_c   1.000
_cell.angle_alpha   90.00
_cell.angle_beta   90.00
_cell.angle_gamma   90.00
#
_symmetry.space_group_name_H-M   'P 1'
#
loop_
_entity.id
_entity.type
_entity.pdbx_description
1 polymer ?
#
loop_
_entity_poly.entity_id
_entity_poly.type
_entity_poly.pdbx_seq_one_letter_code
_entity_poly.pdbx_strand_id
1 'polypeptide(L)'
;DSQKKLNVVATTTMLTDLVKEIGGDHVSVQGLMGPGVDPHLYQASAGDVTTMSKADVVVYNGIHLEGKMGSIFDNLTKQNKATIRVSDAIEFHNKP
;
A
#
# COMPACT_ATOMS: atom_id res chain seq x y z
N ASP A 1 -3.58 -26.58 -12.54
CA ASP A 1 -3.42 -25.83 -11.28
C ASP A 1 -3.71 -24.36 -11.48
N SER A 2 -4.67 -23.81 -10.73
CA SER A 2 -4.87 -22.37 -10.67
C SER A 2 -3.75 -21.77 -9.85
N GLN A 3 -2.85 -21.01 -10.48
CA GLN A 3 -1.73 -20.36 -9.79
C GLN A 3 -2.30 -19.41 -8.72
N LYS A 4 -1.94 -19.64 -7.45
CA LYS A 4 -2.43 -18.82 -6.32
C LYS A 4 -1.94 -17.38 -6.49
N LYS A 5 -2.87 -16.44 -6.66
CA LYS A 5 -2.56 -15.00 -6.75
C LYS A 5 -2.11 -14.46 -5.40
N LEU A 6 -1.15 -13.53 -5.41
CA LEU A 6 -0.76 -12.76 -4.23
C LEU A 6 -1.83 -11.71 -3.91
N ASN A 7 -2.27 -11.64 -2.66
CA ASN A 7 -3.20 -10.63 -2.21
C ASN A 7 -2.43 -9.35 -1.83
N VAL A 8 -2.60 -8.29 -2.60
CA VAL A 8 -1.92 -7.02 -2.39
C VAL A 8 -2.93 -5.96 -1.98
N VAL A 9 -2.61 -5.20 -0.93
CA VAL A 9 -3.38 -4.01 -0.56
C VAL A 9 -2.56 -2.78 -0.92
N ALA A 10 -3.14 -1.88 -1.72
CA ALA A 10 -2.53 -0.62 -2.11
C ALA A 10 -3.32 0.56 -1.52
N THR A 11 -2.62 1.64 -1.14
CA THR A 11 -3.29 2.81 -0.53
C THR A 11 -4.06 3.62 -1.55
N THR A 12 -3.37 4.23 -2.52
CA THR A 12 -3.95 5.14 -3.52
C THR A 12 -4.41 4.42 -4.78
N THR A 13 -5.24 5.09 -5.58
CA THR A 13 -5.65 4.58 -6.90
C THR A 13 -4.45 4.41 -7.84
N MET A 14 -3.48 5.32 -7.80
CA MET A 14 -2.26 5.24 -8.62
C MET A 14 -1.45 3.98 -8.29
N LEU A 15 -1.29 3.66 -7.00
CA LEU A 15 -0.58 2.44 -6.60
C LEU A 15 -1.40 1.19 -6.90
N THR A 16 -2.72 1.27 -6.78
CA THR A 16 -3.61 0.16 -7.16
C THR A 16 -3.45 -0.18 -8.64
N ASP A 17 -3.40 0.83 -9.51
CA ASP A 17 -3.20 0.66 -10.95
C ASP A 17 -1.80 0.14 -11.27
N LEU A 18 -0.75 0.74 -10.68
CA LEU A 18 0.63 0.33 -10.85
C LEU A 18 0.87 -1.15 -10.48
N VAL A 19 0.33 -1.59 -9.34
CA VAL A 19 0.48 -2.98 -8.89
C VAL A 19 -0.27 -3.94 -9.81
N LYS A 20 -1.45 -3.55 -10.33
CA LYS A 20 -2.19 -4.36 -11.30
C LYS A 20 -1.42 -4.50 -12.62
N GLU A 21 -0.87 -3.41 -13.13
CA GLU A 21 -0.12 -3.41 -14.40
C GLU A 21 1.13 -4.28 -14.30
N ILE A 22 1.90 -4.16 -13.21
CA ILE A 22 3.12 -4.96 -13.00
C ILE A 22 2.79 -6.43 -12.71
N GLY A 23 1.82 -6.67 -11.82
CA GLY A 23 1.53 -8.00 -11.31
C GLY A 23 0.66 -8.86 -12.24
N GLY A 24 -0.12 -8.23 -13.12
CA GLY A 24 -1.03 -8.88 -14.06
C GLY A 24 -1.87 -9.98 -13.40
N ASP A 25 -1.82 -11.18 -13.98
CA ASP A 25 -2.58 -12.33 -13.48
C ASP A 25 -2.03 -12.95 -12.18
N HIS A 26 -0.86 -12.53 -11.70
CA HIS A 26 -0.24 -13.07 -10.49
C HIS A 26 -0.72 -12.39 -9.21
N VAL A 27 -1.48 -11.30 -9.30
CA VAL A 27 -1.93 -10.51 -8.14
C VAL A 27 -3.45 -10.34 -8.09
N SER A 28 -3.95 -10.24 -6.87
CA SER A 28 -5.28 -9.74 -6.54
C SER A 28 -5.09 -8.47 -5.73
N VAL A 29 -5.45 -7.31 -6.29
CA VAL A 29 -5.13 -5.99 -5.71
C VAL A 29 -6.39 -5.32 -5.18
N GLN A 30 -6.37 -4.94 -3.91
CA GLN A 30 -7.40 -4.12 -3.27
C GLN A 30 -6.85 -2.72 -2.97
N GLY A 31 -7.48 -1.69 -3.55
CA GLY A 31 -7.20 -0.29 -3.22
C GLY A 31 -8.01 0.17 -2.01
N LEU A 32 -7.40 0.89 -1.07
CA LEU A 32 -8.08 1.45 0.10
C LEU A 32 -8.79 2.77 -0.20
N MET A 33 -8.18 3.61 -1.05
CA MET A 33 -8.69 4.94 -1.38
C MET A 33 -9.28 4.93 -2.80
N GLY A 34 -10.56 5.25 -2.89
CA GLY A 34 -11.23 5.46 -4.18
C GLY A 34 -10.96 6.84 -4.78
N PRO A 35 -11.51 7.13 -5.98
CA PRO A 35 -11.42 8.43 -6.62
C PRO A 35 -11.91 9.57 -5.70
N GLY A 36 -11.17 10.67 -5.66
CA GLY A 36 -11.51 11.86 -4.86
C GLY A 36 -11.15 11.78 -3.37
N VAL A 37 -10.60 10.67 -2.90
CA VAL A 37 -10.12 10.54 -1.51
C VAL A 37 -8.74 11.20 -1.38
N ASP A 38 -8.60 12.14 -0.44
CA ASP A 38 -7.31 12.76 -0.11
C ASP A 38 -6.49 11.86 0.82
N PRO A 39 -5.30 11.38 0.39
CA PRO A 39 -4.46 10.49 1.20
C PRO A 39 -3.94 11.13 2.49
N HIS A 40 -3.77 12.46 2.54
CA HIS A 40 -3.28 13.13 3.75
C HIS A 40 -4.32 13.12 4.87
N LEU A 41 -5.60 13.09 4.49
CA LEU A 41 -6.73 13.18 5.43
C LEU A 41 -7.37 11.82 5.72
N TYR A 42 -7.14 10.82 4.86
CA TYR A 42 -7.70 9.49 4.99
C TYR A 42 -7.37 8.85 6.34
N GLN A 43 -8.41 8.32 6.99
CA GLN A 43 -8.29 7.58 8.24
C GLN A 43 -8.75 6.15 8.02
N ALA A 44 -7.81 5.20 8.12
CA ALA A 44 -8.10 3.79 7.96
C ALA A 44 -9.12 3.32 9.00
N SER A 45 -10.16 2.63 8.55
CA SER A 45 -11.10 1.95 9.42
C SER A 45 -10.46 0.70 10.04
N ALA A 46 -11.11 0.15 11.08
CA ALA A 46 -10.71 -1.16 11.62
C ALA A 46 -10.76 -2.28 10.56
N GLY A 47 -11.67 -2.16 9.58
CA GLY A 47 -11.76 -3.08 8.44
C GLY A 47 -10.54 -2.97 7.52
N ASP A 48 -10.07 -1.76 7.25
CA ASP A 48 -8.88 -1.51 6.43
C ASP A 48 -7.61 -2.02 7.10
N VAL A 49 -7.47 -1.79 8.41
CA VAL A 49 -6.36 -2.34 9.20
C VAL A 49 -6.38 -3.87 9.16
N THR A 50 -7.55 -4.48 9.32
CA THR A 50 -7.70 -5.95 9.23
C THR A 50 -7.34 -6.46 7.83
N THR A 51 -7.75 -5.73 6.79
CA THR A 51 -7.49 -6.05 5.39
C THR A 51 -5.98 -6.02 5.10
N MET A 52 -5.28 -4.96 5.51
CA MET A 52 -3.82 -4.84 5.41
C MET A 52 -3.09 -5.95 6.18
N SER A 53 -3.52 -6.27 7.39
CA SER A 53 -2.90 -7.34 8.20
C SER A 53 -3.04 -8.73 7.57
N LYS A 54 -4.12 -8.97 6.80
CA LYS A 54 -4.37 -10.24 6.11
C LYS A 54 -3.75 -10.32 4.71
N ALA A 55 -3.37 -9.20 4.12
CA ALA A 55 -2.72 -9.15 2.81
C ALA A 55 -1.38 -9.90 2.82
N ASP A 56 -0.97 -10.41 1.67
CA ASP A 56 0.38 -10.95 1.50
C ASP A 56 1.39 -9.78 1.46
N VAL A 57 1.03 -8.66 0.80
CA VAL A 57 1.85 -7.45 0.70
C VAL A 57 0.99 -6.19 0.85
N VAL A 58 1.51 -5.16 1.54
CA VAL A 58 0.92 -3.82 1.59
C VAL A 58 1.83 -2.83 0.85
N VAL A 59 1.30 -2.10 -0.12
CA VAL A 59 2.02 -1.11 -0.93
C VAL A 59 1.49 0.29 -0.63
N TYR A 60 2.39 1.19 -0.25
CA TYR A 60 2.05 2.58 0.07
C TYR A 60 3.13 3.53 -0.46
N ASN A 61 2.79 4.81 -0.59
CA ASN A 61 3.63 5.77 -1.28
C ASN A 61 4.85 6.14 -0.43
N GLY A 62 4.64 6.44 0.86
CA GLY A 62 5.67 7.00 1.73
C GLY A 62 5.70 8.53 1.65
N ILE A 63 6.83 9.13 2.03
CA ILE A 63 7.06 10.60 2.06
C ILE A 63 5.92 11.41 2.69
N HIS A 64 5.30 10.87 3.75
CA HIS A 64 4.18 11.49 4.48
C HIS A 64 2.89 11.70 3.66
N LEU A 65 2.74 11.07 2.49
CA LEU A 65 1.52 11.19 1.68
C LEU A 65 0.29 10.64 2.43
N GLU A 66 0.38 9.43 2.98
CA GLU A 66 -0.67 8.83 3.81
C GLU A 66 -0.61 9.33 5.27
N GLY A 67 -0.85 10.63 5.46
CA GLY A 67 -0.49 11.39 6.65
C GLY A 67 -0.95 10.82 8.01
N LYS A 68 -2.08 10.10 8.05
CA LYS A 68 -2.63 9.50 9.30
C LYS A 68 -2.36 8.00 9.45
N MET A 69 -1.63 7.38 8.53
CA MET A 69 -1.44 5.92 8.49
C MET A 69 -0.05 5.47 8.95
N GLY A 70 0.88 6.38 9.25
CA GLY A 70 2.27 6.05 9.59
C GLY A 70 2.39 4.99 10.70
N SER A 71 1.68 5.17 11.82
CA SER A 71 1.71 4.21 12.93
C SER A 71 1.13 2.84 12.58
N ILE A 72 0.21 2.77 11.61
CA ILE A 72 -0.33 1.50 11.10
C ILE A 72 0.77 0.77 10.33
N PHE A 73 1.49 1.46 9.44
CA PHE A 73 2.59 0.86 8.68
C PHE A 73 3.72 0.39 9.60
N ASP A 74 4.10 1.20 10.59
CA ASP A 74 5.10 0.82 11.59
C ASP A 74 4.71 -0.47 12.32
N ASN A 75 3.43 -0.59 12.69
CA ASN A 75 2.91 -1.77 13.37
C ASN A 75 2.89 -3.00 12.45
N LEU A 76 2.57 -2.84 11.16
CA LEU A 76 2.64 -3.93 10.19
C LEU A 76 4.08 -4.42 10.00
N THR A 77 5.05 -3.49 9.88
CA THR A 77 6.47 -3.84 9.80
C THR A 77 6.95 -4.57 11.05
N LYS A 78 6.56 -4.12 12.25
CA LYS A 78 6.86 -4.83 13.52
C LYS A 78 6.27 -6.24 13.59
N GLN A 79 5.19 -6.50 12.87
CA GLN A 79 4.56 -7.83 12.76
C GLN A 79 5.15 -8.68 11.61
N ASN A 80 6.28 -8.26 11.02
CA ASN A 80 6.91 -8.91 9.86
C ASN A 80 5.97 -9.00 8.64
N LYS A 81 4.99 -8.09 8.50
CA LYS A 81 4.21 -7.99 7.27
C LYS A 81 5.10 -7.44 6.15
N ALA A 82 5.04 -8.05 4.96
CA ALA A 82 5.69 -7.49 3.80
C ALA A 82 5.03 -6.16 3.44
N THR A 83 5.83 -5.10 3.51
CA THR A 83 5.41 -3.73 3.18
C THR A 83 6.36 -3.17 2.13
N ILE A 84 5.82 -2.49 1.13
CA ILE A 84 6.59 -1.79 0.10
C ILE A 84 6.25 -0.31 0.22
N ARG A 85 7.24 0.46 0.66
CA ARG A 85 7.21 1.92 0.62
C ARG A 85 7.82 2.37 -0.70
N VAL A 86 6.99 2.79 -1.65
CA VAL A 86 7.44 3.07 -3.04
C VAL A 86 8.54 4.14 -3.08
N SER A 87 8.49 5.13 -2.18
CA SER A 87 9.52 6.16 -2.10
C SER A 87 10.93 5.64 -1.79
N ASP A 88 11.09 4.44 -1.26
CA ASP A 88 12.42 3.86 -0.99
C ASP A 88 13.19 3.51 -2.26
N ALA A 89 12.47 3.33 -3.37
CA ALA A 89 13.08 3.06 -4.68
C ALA A 89 13.46 4.34 -5.44
N ILE A 90 13.18 5.53 -4.88
CA ILE A 90 13.42 6.81 -5.54
C ILE A 90 14.57 7.53 -4.83
N GLU A 91 15.63 7.86 -5.59
CA GLU A 91 16.65 8.78 -5.11
C GLU A 91 16.08 10.21 -5.05
N PHE A 92 15.86 10.71 -3.84
CA PHE A 92 15.64 12.14 -3.65
C PHE A 92 16.99 12.86 -3.73
N HIS A 93 17.31 13.41 -4.90
CA HIS A 93 18.38 14.39 -5.05
C HIS A 93 17.99 15.69 -4.34
N ASN A 94 18.25 15.76 -3.03
CA ASN A 94 18.33 17.04 -2.33
C ASN A 94 19.60 17.74 -2.82
N LYS A 95 19.50 18.47 -3.94
CA LYS A 95 20.48 19.54 -4.19
C LYS A 95 20.25 20.62 -3.13
N PRO A 96 21.32 21.09 -2.45
CA PRO A 96 21.21 22.22 -1.53
C PRO A 96 20.73 23.49 -2.22
#